data_AF-A0A0P9FNE8-F1
#
_entry.id   AF-A0A0P9FNE8-F1
#
_cell.length_a   1.000
_cell.length_b   1.000
_cell.length_c   1.000
_cell.angle_alpha   90.00
_cell.angle_beta   90.00
_cell.angle_gamma   90.00
#
_symmetry.space_group_name_H-M   'P 1'
#
loop_
_entity.id
_entity.type
_entity.pdbx_description
1 polymer ?
#
loop_
_entity_poly.entity_id
_entity_poly.type
_entity_poly.pdbx_seq_one_letter_code
_entity_poly.pdbx_strand_id
1 'polypeptide(L)'
;MQLKQHYQDILPILRLMARSHGYALALHGSGQRDLDLVAVPWTEEAKSAEALVEALAFCIHAQAEQPPTEKPHGRRTWVIQLGGGLYLDLSVLPRQPVAE
;
A
#
# COMPACT_ATOMS: atom_id res chain seq x y z
N MET A 1 12.17 17.83 -6.14
CA MET A 1 11.60 17.69 -7.51
C MET A 1 11.71 16.25 -8.02
N GLN A 2 12.85 15.57 -7.89
CA GLN A 2 13.03 14.17 -8.35
C GLN A 2 12.24 13.12 -7.55
N LEU A 3 12.15 13.23 -6.20
CA LEU A 3 11.42 12.24 -5.37
C LEU A 3 9.93 12.16 -5.73
N LYS A 4 9.29 13.32 -5.87
CA LYS A 4 7.87 13.43 -6.24
C LYS A 4 7.60 12.82 -7.62
N GLN A 5 8.52 12.99 -8.58
CA GLN A 5 8.40 12.38 -9.90
C GLN A 5 8.46 10.85 -9.80
N HIS A 6 9.42 10.31 -9.04
CA HIS A 6 9.53 8.87 -8.85
C HIS A 6 8.24 8.25 -8.28
N TYR A 7 7.62 8.89 -7.28
CA TYR A 7 6.33 8.43 -6.75
C TYR A 7 5.19 8.51 -7.77
N GLN A 8 5.17 9.52 -8.64
CA GLN A 8 4.20 9.63 -9.72
C GLN A 8 4.39 8.53 -10.77
N ASP A 9 5.62 8.10 -11.03
CA ASP A 9 5.94 7.08 -12.02
C ASP A 9 5.51 5.68 -11.56
N ILE A 10 5.66 5.36 -10.27
CA ILE A 10 5.28 4.04 -9.73
C ILE A 10 3.80 3.91 -9.39
N LEU A 11 3.10 5.02 -9.10
CA LEU A 11 1.70 5.00 -8.66
C LEU A 11 0.73 4.30 -9.65
N PRO A 12 0.83 4.46 -10.98
CA PRO A 12 0.01 3.70 -11.93
C PRO A 12 0.22 2.19 -11.85
N ILE A 13 1.46 1.74 -11.65
CA ILE A 13 1.81 0.32 -11.53
C ILE A 13 1.19 -0.26 -10.25
N LEU A 14 1.36 0.46 -9.13
CA LEU A 14 0.77 0.09 -7.84
C LEU A 14 -0.75 -0.01 -7.91
N ARG A 15 -1.41 0.93 -8.59
CA ARG A 15 -2.87 0.90 -8.80
C ARG A 15 -3.33 -0.30 -9.61
N LEU A 16 -2.61 -0.63 -10.68
CA LEU A 16 -2.93 -1.81 -11.50
C LEU A 16 -2.81 -3.10 -10.68
N MET A 17 -1.73 -3.21 -9.91
CA MET A 17 -1.46 -4.37 -9.06
C MET A 17 -2.48 -4.49 -7.92
N ALA A 18 -2.83 -3.38 -7.26
CA ALA A 18 -3.87 -3.37 -6.25
C ALA A 18 -5.23 -3.80 -6.82
N ARG A 19 -5.58 -3.30 -8.01
CA ARG A 19 -6.82 -3.66 -8.70
C ARG A 19 -6.88 -5.16 -9.01
N SER A 20 -5.78 -5.77 -9.47
CA SER A 20 -5.76 -7.22 -9.74
C SER A 20 -5.89 -8.07 -8.47
N HIS A 21 -5.69 -7.48 -7.29
CA HIS A 21 -5.87 -8.10 -5.98
C HIS A 21 -7.22 -7.76 -5.32
N GLY A 22 -8.09 -7.03 -6.02
CA GLY A 22 -9.42 -6.66 -5.52
C GLY A 22 -9.45 -5.39 -4.66
N TYR A 23 -8.42 -4.54 -4.76
CA TYR A 23 -8.29 -3.32 -3.96
C TYR A 23 -8.40 -2.05 -4.80
N ALA A 24 -9.07 -1.05 -4.25
CA ALA A 24 -8.96 0.34 -4.68
C ALA A 24 -7.82 1.02 -3.89
N LEU A 25 -6.97 1.77 -4.56
CA LEU A 25 -5.81 2.43 -3.96
C LEU A 25 -5.95 3.96 -4.03
N ALA A 26 -6.04 4.59 -2.86
CA ALA A 26 -6.17 6.03 -2.70
C ALA A 26 -4.86 6.67 -2.25
N LEU A 27 -4.55 7.85 -2.79
CA LEU A 27 -3.44 8.69 -2.31
C LEU A 27 -3.92 9.45 -1.07
N HIS A 28 -3.20 9.35 0.04
CA HIS A 28 -3.57 10.01 1.29
C HIS A 28 -2.67 11.20 1.64
N GLY A 29 -1.37 11.09 1.33
CA GLY A 29 -0.35 12.04 1.74
C GLY A 29 0.10 13.00 0.67
N SER A 30 1.05 13.86 1.05
CA SER A 30 1.57 14.93 0.18
C SER A 30 2.53 14.44 -0.91
N GLY A 31 3.11 13.23 -0.76
CA GLY A 31 4.10 12.69 -1.69
C GLY A 31 5.45 13.42 -1.67
N GLN A 32 5.75 14.19 -0.61
CA GLN A 32 6.98 15.00 -0.56
C GLN A 32 8.20 14.24 -0.05
N ARG A 33 8.01 13.33 0.91
CA ARG A 33 9.07 12.50 1.51
C ARG A 33 8.75 11.02 1.34
N ASP A 34 7.50 10.69 1.61
CA ASP A 34 6.84 9.40 1.67
C ASP A 34 5.67 9.35 0.69
N LEU A 35 5.37 8.17 0.18
CA LEU A 35 4.17 7.90 -0.59
C LEU A 35 3.14 7.20 0.30
N ASP A 36 2.25 8.00 0.91
CA ASP A 36 1.16 7.47 1.74
C ASP A 36 -0.02 7.01 0.89
N LEU A 37 -0.36 5.73 1.02
CA LEU A 37 -1.44 5.09 0.29
C LEU A 37 -2.41 4.39 1.23
N VAL A 38 -3.70 4.42 0.87
CA VAL A 38 -4.73 3.62 1.52
C VAL A 38 -5.27 2.61 0.52
N ALA A 39 -5.19 1.33 0.87
CA ALA A 39 -5.81 0.23 0.14
C ALA A 39 -7.14 -0.16 0.79
N VAL A 40 -8.20 -0.02 0.01
CA VAL A 40 -9.57 -0.37 0.39
C VAL A 40 -9.97 -1.65 -0.35
N PRO A 41 -10.32 -2.75 0.34
CA PRO A 41 -10.94 -3.90 -0.29
C PRO A 41 -12.19 -3.44 -1.06
N TRP A 42 -12.24 -3.72 -2.36
CA TRP A 42 -13.28 -3.23 -3.26
C TRP A 42 -14.15 -4.34 -3.85
N THR A 43 -13.60 -5.56 -3.91
CA THR A 43 -14.31 -6.76 -4.40
C THR A 43 -14.45 -7.78 -3.27
N GLU A 44 -15.46 -8.64 -3.36
CA GLU A 44 -15.67 -9.75 -2.42
C GLU A 44 -14.46 -10.72 -2.40
N GLU A 45 -13.80 -10.89 -3.55
CA GLU A 45 -12.65 -11.77 -3.72
C GLU A 45 -11.30 -11.10 -3.39
N ALA A 46 -11.31 -9.94 -2.73
CA ALA A 46 -10.10 -9.23 -2.34
C ALA A 46 -9.15 -10.16 -1.58
N LYS A 47 -7.88 -10.16 -1.99
CA LYS A 47 -6.84 -11.03 -1.41
C LYS A 47 -6.46 -10.58 0.00
N SER A 48 -5.71 -11.38 0.76
CA SER A 48 -5.23 -10.95 2.08
C SER A 48 -4.36 -9.69 1.96
N ALA A 49 -4.28 -8.91 3.04
CA ALA A 49 -3.45 -7.71 3.06
C ALA A 49 -1.97 -8.06 2.83
N GLU A 50 -1.53 -9.20 3.37
CA GLU A 50 -0.19 -9.75 3.19
C GLU A 50 0.09 -10.04 1.71
N ALA A 51 -0.85 -10.69 1.01
CA ALA A 51 -0.70 -10.98 -0.43
C ALA A 51 -0.66 -9.69 -1.26
N LEU A 52 -1.49 -8.69 -0.90
CA LEU A 52 -1.44 -7.37 -1.55
C LEU A 52 -0.07 -6.70 -1.32
N VAL A 53 0.41 -6.65 -0.09
CA VAL A 53 1.69 -5.99 0.28
C VAL A 53 2.86 -6.67 -0.43
N GLU A 54 2.89 -8.01 -0.44
CA GLU A 54 3.92 -8.79 -1.14
C GLU A 54 3.93 -8.49 -2.64
N ALA A 55 2.75 -8.46 -3.29
CA ALA A 55 2.64 -8.15 -4.70
C ALA A 55 3.06 -6.71 -5.04
N LEU A 56 2.70 -5.74 -4.19
CA LEU A 56 3.09 -4.34 -4.38
C LEU A 56 4.61 -4.15 -4.19
N ALA A 57 5.20 -4.75 -3.15
CA ALA A 57 6.64 -4.70 -2.92
C ALA A 57 7.40 -5.37 -4.09
N PHE A 58 6.93 -6.53 -4.56
CA PHE A 58 7.53 -7.23 -5.69
C PHE A 58 7.52 -6.39 -6.97
N CYS A 59 6.39 -5.76 -7.32
CA CYS A 59 6.24 -5.04 -8.59
C CYS A 59 7.09 -3.76 -8.70
N ILE A 60 7.58 -3.24 -7.56
CA ILE A 60 8.47 -2.07 -7.50
C ILE A 60 9.88 -2.43 -7.00
N HIS A 61 10.22 -3.73 -6.96
CA HIS A 61 11.52 -4.25 -6.52
C HIS A 61 11.92 -3.78 -5.10
N ALA A 62 10.96 -3.75 -4.18
CA ALA A 62 11.11 -3.30 -2.81
C ALA A 62 10.86 -4.43 -1.80
N GLN A 63 11.06 -4.13 -0.52
CA GLN A 63 10.76 -5.02 0.59
C GLN A 63 9.87 -4.33 1.62
N ALA A 64 8.86 -5.04 2.09
CA ALA A 64 7.99 -4.59 3.18
C ALA A 64 8.60 -4.96 4.55
N GLU A 65 8.54 -4.02 5.49
CA GLU A 65 8.88 -4.28 6.88
C GLU A 65 7.85 -5.20 7.54
N GLN A 66 8.32 -6.04 8.45
CA GLN A 66 7.50 -7.00 9.20
C GLN A 66 7.83 -6.91 10.69
N PRO A 67 6.86 -7.11 11.59
CA PRO A 67 5.43 -7.31 11.32
C PRO A 67 4.69 -5.99 10.96
N PRO A 68 3.45 -6.05 10.43
CA PRO A 68 2.63 -4.85 10.29
C PRO A 68 2.35 -4.17 11.62
N THR A 69 2.07 -2.87 11.56
CA THR A 69 1.52 -2.12 12.69
C THR A 69 0.00 -2.08 12.63
N GLU A 70 -0.65 -2.49 13.72
CA GLU A 70 -2.10 -2.35 13.94
C GLU A 70 -2.51 -0.89 14.14
N LYS A 71 -3.65 -0.49 13.58
CA LYS A 71 -4.17 0.88 13.63
C LYS A 71 -5.70 0.87 13.83
N PRO A 72 -6.33 2.01 14.19
CA PRO A 72 -7.77 2.07 14.41
C PRO A 72 -8.61 1.57 13.21
N HIS A 73 -9.80 1.05 13.50
CA HIS A 73 -10.73 0.46 12.53
C HIS A 73 -10.21 -0.84 11.88
N GLY A 74 -9.34 -1.57 12.57
CA GLY A 74 -8.79 -2.85 12.11
C GLY A 74 -7.87 -2.74 10.89
N ARG A 75 -7.43 -1.53 10.55
CA ARG A 75 -6.49 -1.33 9.44
C ARG A 75 -5.09 -1.70 9.88
N ARG A 76 -4.32 -2.27 8.97
CA ARG A 76 -2.93 -2.64 9.19
C ARG A 76 -2.03 -1.81 8.29
N THR A 77 -0.84 -1.49 8.78
CA THR A 77 0.10 -0.62 8.08
C THR A 77 1.45 -1.29 7.87
N TRP A 78 2.00 -1.11 6.67
CA TRP A 78 3.32 -1.56 6.28
C TRP A 78 4.13 -0.37 5.75
N VAL A 79 5.42 -0.37 6.07
CA VAL A 79 6.41 0.46 5.40
C VAL A 79 7.09 -0.40 4.33
N ILE A 80 7.11 0.08 3.09
CA ILE A 80 7.78 -0.58 1.95
C ILE A 80 8.99 0.28 1.56
N GLN A 81 10.20 -0.27 1.72
CA GLN A 81 11.45 0.44 1.45
C GLN A 81 11.86 0.30 -0.01
N LEU A 82 11.90 1.42 -0.73
CA LEU A 82 12.28 1.51 -2.15
C LEU A 82 13.80 1.66 -2.37
N GLY A 83 14.57 1.79 -1.28
CA GLY A 83 15.98 2.16 -1.31
C GLY A 83 16.21 3.66 -1.48
N GLY A 84 17.44 4.13 -1.23
CA GLY A 84 17.80 5.54 -1.39
C GLY A 84 17.07 6.52 -0.46
N GLY A 85 16.52 6.04 0.66
CA GLY A 85 15.75 6.85 1.62
C GLY A 85 14.31 7.14 1.19
N LEU A 86 13.79 6.42 0.19
CA LEU A 86 12.41 6.48 -0.27
C LEU A 86 11.53 5.42 0.42
N TYR A 87 10.33 5.82 0.81
CA TYR A 87 9.40 5.00 1.58
C TYR A 87 7.98 5.10 1.03
N LEU A 88 7.29 3.96 1.02
CA LEU A 88 5.85 3.88 0.75
C LEU A 88 5.17 3.39 2.03
N ASP A 89 4.26 4.20 2.56
CA ASP A 89 3.46 3.88 3.72
C ASP A 89 2.09 3.39 3.24
N LEU A 90 1.83 2.09 3.41
CA LEU A 90 0.61 1.45 2.95
C LEU A 90 -0.29 1.13 4.12
N SER A 91 -1.47 1.77 4.17
CA SER A 91 -2.55 1.41 5.09
C SER A 91 -3.58 0.54 4.39
N VAL A 92 -3.78 -0.69 4.86
CA VAL A 92 -4.74 -1.64 4.29
C VAL A 92 -5.93 -1.79 5.23
N LEU A 93 -7.12 -1.46 4.76
CA LEU A 93 -8.37 -1.70 5.49
C LEU A 93 -8.69 -3.20 5.57
N PRO A 94 -9.40 -3.66 6.62
CA PRO A 94 -9.79 -5.05 6.73
C PRO A 94 -10.84 -5.40 5.68
N ARG A 95 -10.80 -6.65 5.17
CA ARG A 95 -11.76 -7.16 4.16
C ARG A 95 -13.17 -7.34 4.69
N GLN A 96 -13.28 -7.53 6.00
CA GLN A 96 -14.56 -7.65 6.68
C GLN A 96 -14.60 -6.61 7.81
N PRO A 97 -15.80 -6.12 8.16
CA PRO A 97 -15.96 -5.30 9.35
C PRO A 97 -15.37 -6.02 10.57
N VAL A 98 -14.68 -5.27 11.41
CA VAL A 98 -14.30 -5.77 12.74
C VAL A 98 -15.60 -5.96 13.53
N ALA A 99 -15.80 -7.14 14.11
CA ALA A 99 -16.93 -7.36 15.02
C ALA A 99 -16.83 -6.40 16.21
N GLU A 100 -17.97 -5.79 16.58
CA GLU A 100 -18.08 -4.89 17.74
C GLU A 100 -17.81 -5.60 19.07
#